data_AF-A0A1G5ZSK6-F1
#
_entry.id   AF-A0A1G5ZSK6-F1
#
_cell.length_a   1.000
_cell.length_b   1.000
_cell.length_c   1.000
_cell.angle_alpha   90.00
_cell.angle_beta   90.00
_cell.angle_gamma   90.00
#
_symmetry.space_group_name_H-M   'P 1'
#
loop_
_entity.id
_entity.type
_entity.pdbx_description
1 polymer ?
#
loop_
_entity_poly.entity_id
_entity_poly.type
_entity_poly.pdbx_seq_one_letter_code
_entity_poly.pdbx_strand_id
1 'polypeptide(L)'
;MDDDNFYEARLDKIFGNGSMWKHRTFRTILDPFSSEWNGTDYDKKIEILEKVVAASEDLEMLISEYKERYDEQNRKDISSSVESALTKLLQYRLTK
;
A
#
# COMPACT_ATOMS: atom_id res chain seq x y z
N MET A 1 16.92 5.34 -19.25
CA MET A 1 16.22 4.67 -18.14
C MET A 1 14.86 5.31 -18.15
N ASP A 2 13.83 4.56 -18.50
CA ASP A 2 12.47 5.08 -18.56
C ASP A 2 11.99 5.31 -17.12
N ASP A 3 11.79 6.58 -16.77
CA ASP A 3 11.38 7.07 -15.44
C ASP A 3 9.93 6.66 -15.06
N ASP A 4 9.22 5.92 -15.91
CA ASP A 4 7.80 5.61 -15.75
C ASP A 4 7.49 4.37 -14.89
N ASN A 5 8.53 3.62 -14.45
CA ASN A 5 8.37 2.39 -13.65
C ASN A 5 8.55 2.59 -12.14
N PHE A 6 8.53 3.85 -11.66
CA PHE A 6 8.69 4.14 -10.25
C PHE A 6 7.37 3.88 -9.50
N TYR A 7 7.44 3.15 -8.38
CA TYR A 7 6.33 2.84 -7.47
C TYR A 7 5.35 4.02 -7.28
N GLU A 8 5.89 5.22 -7.04
CA GLU A 8 5.11 6.46 -6.93
C GLU A 8 4.28 6.79 -8.18
N ALA A 9 4.83 6.64 -9.37
CA ALA A 9 4.14 6.99 -10.62
C ALA A 9 2.94 6.06 -10.88
N ARG A 10 3.10 4.77 -10.59
CA ARG A 10 2.02 3.77 -10.68
C ARG A 10 0.90 4.10 -9.71
N LEU A 11 1.25 4.52 -8.51
CA LEU A 11 0.30 4.93 -7.49
C LEU A 11 -0.38 6.26 -7.85
N ASP A 12 0.35 7.23 -8.37
CA ASP A 12 -0.21 8.50 -8.85
C ASP A 12 -1.21 8.27 -9.99
N LYS A 13 -0.98 7.29 -10.87
CA LYS A 13 -1.95 6.90 -11.91
C LYS A 13 -3.27 6.39 -11.32
N ILE A 14 -3.24 5.67 -10.20
CA ILE A 14 -4.45 5.11 -9.57
C ILE A 14 -5.16 6.18 -8.72
N PHE A 15 -4.43 7.09 -8.08
CA PHE A 15 -4.95 7.93 -7.00
C PHE A 15 -4.77 9.45 -7.19
N GLY A 16 -4.11 9.91 -8.26
CA GLY A 16 -3.66 11.29 -8.45
C GLY A 16 -4.73 12.34 -8.78
N ASN A 17 -5.97 11.96 -9.07
CA ASN A 17 -7.04 12.89 -9.47
C ASN A 17 -7.74 13.58 -8.27
N GLY A 18 -7.00 14.45 -7.57
CA GLY A 18 -7.60 15.56 -6.82
C GLY A 18 -7.85 15.34 -5.34
N SER A 19 -6.79 15.11 -4.56
CA SER A 19 -6.48 15.85 -3.32
C SER A 19 -5.39 15.13 -2.56
N MET A 20 -4.28 15.84 -2.31
CA MET A 20 -3.37 15.60 -1.17
C MET A 20 -3.18 14.14 -0.73
N TRP A 21 -2.77 13.25 -1.63
CA TRP A 21 -2.24 11.94 -1.21
C TRP A 21 -0.80 12.07 -0.63
N LYS A 22 -0.58 13.19 0.07
CA LYS A 22 0.45 13.36 1.06
C LYS A 22 0.08 12.43 2.21
N HIS A 23 0.53 11.18 2.11
CA HIS A 23 1.17 10.40 3.16
C HIS A 23 1.14 8.93 2.72
N ARG A 24 2.23 8.50 2.07
CA ARG A 24 2.74 7.12 2.12
C ARG A 24 1.74 6.05 1.63
N THR A 25 1.70 5.94 0.32
CA THR A 25 0.74 5.25 -0.55
C THR A 25 0.43 3.78 -0.29
N PHE A 26 1.25 3.00 0.41
CA PHE A 26 0.81 1.72 0.97
C PHE A 26 1.00 1.60 2.48
N ARG A 27 1.55 2.60 3.19
CA ARG A 27 1.65 2.53 4.67
C ARG A 27 0.28 2.39 5.33
N THR A 28 -0.74 2.98 4.73
CA THR A 28 -2.14 2.84 5.16
C THR A 28 -2.65 1.40 5.14
N ILE A 29 -2.13 0.54 4.26
CA ILE A 29 -2.63 -0.83 4.03
C ILE A 29 -1.58 -1.94 4.21
N LEU A 30 -0.30 -1.60 4.34
CA LEU A 30 0.83 -2.53 4.43
C LEU A 30 1.76 -2.25 5.62
N ASP A 31 1.48 -1.25 6.47
CA ASP A 31 2.18 -1.04 7.73
C ASP A 31 1.20 -0.91 8.90
N PRO A 32 0.89 -2.02 9.60
CA PRO A 32 -0.09 -2.06 10.67
C PRO A 32 0.31 -1.30 11.93
N PHE A 33 1.54 -0.79 12.00
CA PHE A 33 2.06 -0.04 13.14
C PHE A 33 2.16 1.47 12.84
N SER A 34 1.87 1.88 11.61
CA SER A 34 1.86 3.28 11.22
C SER A 34 0.67 4.07 11.77
N SER A 35 0.86 5.37 11.94
CA SER A 35 -0.24 6.32 12.17
C SER A 35 -1.27 6.29 11.05
N GLU A 36 -0.83 6.07 9.81
CA GLU A 36 -1.67 6.03 8.61
C GLU A 36 -2.63 4.84 8.63
N TRP A 37 -2.12 3.65 8.98
CA TRP A 37 -2.95 2.47 9.17
C TRP A 37 -3.96 2.66 10.29
N ASN A 38 -3.50 3.18 11.44
CA ASN A 38 -4.34 3.37 12.62
C ASN A 38 -5.40 4.48 12.43
N GLY A 39 -5.12 5.48 11.59
CA GLY A 39 -6.04 6.56 11.24
C GLY A 39 -7.08 6.19 10.18
N THR A 40 -7.01 4.99 9.63
CA THR A 40 -7.93 4.51 8.58
C THR A 40 -8.69 3.30 9.13
N ASP A 41 -9.97 3.11 8.82
CA ASP A 41 -10.67 1.87 9.19
C ASP A 41 -10.35 0.73 8.20
N TYR A 42 -10.83 -0.49 8.47
CA TYR A 42 -10.55 -1.64 7.61
C TYR A 42 -11.30 -1.58 6.28
N ASP A 43 -12.51 -1.01 6.22
CA ASP A 43 -13.27 -0.90 4.97
C ASP A 43 -12.55 -0.02 3.96
N LYS A 44 -12.06 1.17 4.38
CA LYS A 44 -11.26 2.02 3.47
C LYS A 44 -9.96 1.35 3.02
N LYS A 45 -9.32 0.54 3.87
CA LYS A 45 -8.11 -0.21 3.47
C LYS A 45 -8.42 -1.21 2.36
N ILE A 46 -9.57 -1.89 2.45
CA ILE A 46 -10.02 -2.81 1.41
C ILE A 46 -10.36 -2.03 0.13
N GLU A 47 -11.05 -0.89 0.22
CA GLU A 47 -11.35 -0.04 -0.94
C GLU A 47 -10.07 0.41 -1.70
N ILE A 48 -8.97 0.67 -0.97
CA ILE A 48 -7.67 0.98 -1.60
C ILE A 48 -7.14 -0.21 -2.40
N LEU A 49 -7.18 -1.42 -1.85
CA LEU A 49 -6.77 -2.64 -2.57
C LEU A 49 -7.69 -2.90 -3.78
N GLU A 50 -9.00 -2.70 -3.63
CA GLU A 50 -9.97 -2.84 -4.71
C GLU A 50 -9.67 -1.88 -5.86
N LYS A 51 -9.26 -0.63 -5.57
CA LYS A 51 -8.83 0.34 -6.61
C LYS A 51 -7.58 -0.11 -7.36
N VAL A 52 -6.60 -0.72 -6.68
CA VAL A 52 -5.40 -1.27 -7.33
C VAL A 52 -5.79 -2.39 -8.30
N VAL A 53 -6.62 -3.33 -7.86
CA VAL A 53 -7.12 -4.43 -8.71
C VAL A 53 -7.96 -3.90 -9.87
N ALA A 54 -8.84 -2.92 -9.62
CA ALA A 54 -9.68 -2.30 -10.66
C ALA A 54 -8.86 -1.54 -11.71
N ALA A 55 -7.71 -0.98 -11.33
CA ALA A 55 -6.76 -0.36 -12.23
C ALA A 55 -5.94 -1.37 -13.07
N SER A 56 -6.16 -2.68 -12.88
CA SER A 56 -5.39 -3.77 -13.51
C SER A 56 -3.89 -3.68 -13.22
N GLU A 57 -3.52 -3.12 -12.07
CA GLU A 57 -2.13 -3.05 -11.63
C GLU A 57 -1.73 -4.34 -10.91
N ASP A 58 -0.48 -4.76 -11.12
CA ASP A 58 0.08 -5.93 -10.46
C ASP A 58 0.35 -5.62 -8.98
N LEU A 59 -0.51 -6.13 -8.11
CA LEU A 59 -0.42 -5.96 -6.66
C LEU A 59 0.83 -6.63 -6.07
N GLU A 60 1.26 -7.77 -6.59
CA GLU A 60 2.47 -8.46 -6.11
C GLU A 60 3.70 -7.60 -6.41
N MET A 61 3.78 -7.06 -7.63
CA MET A 61 4.85 -6.15 -8.02
C MET A 61 4.86 -4.88 -7.16
N LEU A 62 3.70 -4.24 -6.95
CA LEU A 62 3.61 -3.04 -6.09
C LEU A 62 4.00 -3.32 -4.63
N ILE A 63 3.69 -4.52 -4.10
CA ILE A 63 4.13 -4.94 -2.77
C ILE A 63 5.65 -5.13 -2.74
N SER A 64 6.23 -5.75 -3.78
CA SER A 64 7.67 -5.95 -3.88
C SER A 64 8.42 -4.60 -3.91
N GLU A 65 7.97 -3.67 -4.75
CA GLU A 65 8.55 -2.32 -4.86
C GLU A 65 8.40 -1.53 -3.54
N TYR A 66 7.27 -1.67 -2.86
CA TYR A 66 7.07 -1.08 -1.53
C TYR A 66 8.09 -1.61 -0.51
N LYS A 67 8.35 -2.93 -0.49
CA LYS A 67 9.32 -3.54 0.43
C LYS A 67 10.73 -3.06 0.11
N GLU A 68 11.13 -3.11 -1.15
CA GLU A 68 12.44 -2.65 -1.63
C GLU A 68 12.70 -1.20 -1.23
N ARG A 69 11.74 -0.30 -1.49
CA ARG A 69 11.82 1.11 -1.13
C ARG A 69 12.13 1.36 0.34
N TYR A 70 11.52 0.60 1.25
CA TYR A 70 11.75 0.76 2.69
C TYR A 70 13.00 0.03 3.16
N ASP A 71 13.39 -1.06 2.52
CA ASP A 71 14.67 -1.72 2.76
C ASP A 71 15.85 -0.80 2.40
N GLU A 72 15.78 -0.10 1.26
CA GLU A 72 16.78 0.90 0.84
C GLU A 72 16.91 2.07 1.83
N GLN A 73 15.82 2.43 2.51
CA GLN A 73 15.81 3.46 3.55
C GLN A 73 16.23 2.93 4.93
N ASN A 74 16.70 1.69 5.02
CA ASN A 74 17.03 1.01 6.28
C ASN A 74 15.84 0.95 7.26
N ARG A 75 14.62 0.86 6.73
CA ARG A 75 13.36 0.77 7.46
C ARG A 75 12.74 -0.62 7.32
N LYS A 76 13.51 -1.64 7.70
CA LYS A 76 13.09 -3.05 7.68
C LYS A 76 11.87 -3.32 8.57
N ASP A 77 11.67 -2.49 9.59
CA ASP A 77 10.47 -2.51 10.43
C ASP A 77 9.18 -2.32 9.62
N ILE A 78 9.25 -1.55 8.53
CA ILE A 78 8.12 -1.31 7.64
C ILE A 78 7.97 -2.46 6.64
N SER A 79 9.04 -2.83 5.93
CA SER A 79 8.98 -3.87 4.88
C SER A 79 8.61 -5.25 5.42
N SER A 80 9.05 -5.60 6.63
CA SER A 80 8.72 -6.86 7.31
C SER A 80 7.32 -6.92 7.91
N SER A 81 6.58 -5.80 7.91
CA SER A 81 5.23 -5.72 8.48
C SER A 81 4.12 -6.04 7.47
N VAL A 82 4.47 -6.19 6.19
CA VAL A 82 3.54 -6.42 5.06
C VAL A 82 2.68 -7.66 5.29
N GLU A 83 3.28 -8.81 5.60
CA GLU A 83 2.57 -10.08 5.76
C GLU A 83 1.60 -10.02 6.96
N SER A 84 1.97 -9.28 8.02
CA SER A 84 1.09 -9.01 9.15
C SER A 84 -0.10 -8.14 8.75
N ALA A 85 0.12 -7.13 7.92
CA ALA A 85 -0.94 -6.27 7.39
C ALA A 85 -1.94 -7.09 6.54
N LEU A 86 -1.43 -7.85 5.57
CA LEU A 86 -2.24 -8.68 4.67
C LEU A 86 -3.04 -9.72 5.44
N THR A 87 -2.45 -10.37 6.46
CA THR A 87 -3.15 -11.33 7.31
C THR A 87 -4.33 -10.68 8.04
N LYS A 88 -4.15 -9.47 8.58
CA LYS A 88 -5.24 -8.72 9.25
C LYS A 88 -6.35 -8.34 8.29
N LEU A 89 -6.02 -7.91 7.07
CA LEU A 89 -7.02 -7.59 6.03
C LEU A 89 -7.79 -8.84 5.59
N LEU A 90 -7.10 -9.97 5.42
CA LEU A 90 -7.72 -11.25 5.09
C LEU A 90 -8.66 -11.73 6.20
N GLN A 91 -8.21 -11.70 7.46
CA GLN A 91 -9.04 -12.03 8.62
C GLN A 91 -10.30 -11.16 8.69
N TYR A 92 -10.16 -9.85 8.47
CA TYR A 92 -11.29 -8.94 8.41
C TYR A 92 -12.32 -9.35 7.34
N ARG A 93 -11.86 -9.67 6.11
CA ARG A 93 -12.74 -10.09 5.01
C ARG A 93 -13.39 -11.46 5.21
N LEU A 94 -12.79 -12.34 6.00
CA LEU A 94 -13.33 -13.68 6.28
C LEU A 94 -14.26 -13.73 7.49
N THR A 95 -14.29 -12.68 8.32
CA THR A 95 -15.07 -12.63 9.57
C THR A 95 -16.22 -11.62 9.51
N LYS A 96 -16.30 -10.85 8.44
CA LYS A 96 -17.41 -9.97 8.09
C LYS A 96 -18.34 -10.66 7.10
#